data_AF-A0A9E1WKK3-F1
#
_entry.id   AF-A0A9E1WKK3-F1
#
_cell.length_a   1.000
_cell.length_b   1.000
_cell.length_c   1.000
_cell.angle_alpha   90.00
_cell.angle_beta   90.00
_cell.angle_gamma   90.00
#
_symmetry.space_group_name_H-M   'P 1'
#
loop_
_entity.id
_entity.type
_entity.pdbx_description
1 polymer ?
#
loop_
_entity_poly.entity_id
_entity_poly.type
_entity_poly.pdbx_seq_one_letter_code
_entity_poly.pdbx_strand_id
1 'polypeptide(L)'
;MKNIILLILLSTLPLNSSFSQQPVTPCNSEDHDDIDFWVGKWDATWQGGSGTNEITKEYNGCVIRENFKGSNLLGMSVSSYSKADKTWRQIWLDEQNGFLDLKGFYDGDNYIFHTTPNPDTPNSQLQMVFTDIQKDSFTWTWMATNDGGKNWQNNWQISYTRAK
;
A
#
# COMPACT_ATOMS: atom_id res chain seq x y z
N MET A 1 83.40 -11.87 10.13
CA MET A 1 83.04 -10.44 9.94
C MET A 1 82.49 -10.33 8.52
N LYS A 2 81.26 -9.95 8.18
CA LYS A 2 80.13 -9.23 8.77
C LYS A 2 78.84 -9.91 8.27
N ASN A 3 77.85 -10.12 9.13
CA ASN A 3 76.52 -10.61 8.74
C ASN A 3 75.70 -9.44 8.16
N ILE A 4 75.15 -9.61 6.96
CA ILE A 4 74.20 -8.67 6.36
C ILE A 4 72.79 -9.13 6.75
N ILE A 5 72.11 -8.36 7.58
CA ILE A 5 70.70 -8.57 7.95
C ILE A 5 69.85 -7.76 6.98
N LEU A 6 69.06 -8.43 6.15
CA LEU A 6 68.12 -7.82 5.22
C LEU A 6 66.80 -7.56 5.97
N LEU A 7 66.54 -6.30 6.35
CA LEU A 7 65.23 -5.90 6.89
C LEU A 7 64.22 -5.78 5.74
N ILE A 8 63.23 -6.68 5.73
CA ILE A 8 62.05 -6.59 4.86
C ILE A 8 61.03 -5.69 5.60
N LEU A 9 60.80 -4.49 5.07
CA LEU A 9 59.79 -3.56 5.57
C LEU A 9 58.41 -4.04 5.08
N LEU A 10 57.62 -4.67 5.95
CA LEU A 10 56.24 -5.07 5.64
C LEU A 10 55.32 -3.84 5.79
N SER A 11 54.97 -3.20 4.67
CA SER A 11 54.01 -2.09 4.64
C SER A 11 52.58 -2.59 4.77
N THR A 12 51.95 -2.38 5.92
CA THR A 12 50.51 -2.64 6.12
C THR A 12 49.69 -1.50 5.52
N LEU A 13 49.13 -1.73 4.32
CA LEU A 13 48.14 -0.82 3.72
C LEU A 13 46.81 -0.97 4.47
N PRO A 14 46.21 0.12 5.00
CA PRO A 14 44.87 0.05 5.58
C PRO A 14 43.85 -0.17 4.46
N LEU A 15 43.09 -1.27 4.54
CA LEU A 15 41.87 -1.42 3.74
C LEU A 15 40.84 -0.42 4.29
N ASN A 16 40.67 0.69 3.58
CA ASN A 16 39.52 1.55 3.79
C ASN A 16 38.28 0.85 3.21
N SER A 17 37.54 0.17 4.08
CA SER A 17 36.19 -0.30 3.76
C SER A 17 35.27 0.91 3.67
N SER A 18 35.15 1.47 2.48
CA SER A 18 34.11 2.46 2.18
C SER A 18 32.75 1.75 2.22
N PHE A 19 32.03 1.87 3.33
CA PHE A 19 30.61 1.54 3.35
C PHE A 19 29.89 2.53 2.42
N SER A 20 29.50 2.06 1.24
CA SER A 20 28.61 2.81 0.37
C SER A 20 27.27 2.98 1.10
N GLN A 21 26.95 4.19 1.53
CA GLN A 21 25.60 4.49 2.01
C GLN A 21 24.67 4.35 0.79
N GLN A 22 23.85 3.30 0.78
CA GLN A 22 22.78 3.21 -0.22
C GLN A 22 21.92 4.48 -0.08
N PRO A 23 21.60 5.17 -1.18
CA PRO A 23 20.77 6.36 -1.11
C PRO A 23 19.46 6.01 -0.41
N VAL A 24 19.15 6.76 0.65
CA VAL A 24 17.90 6.58 1.41
C VAL A 24 16.76 7.00 0.49
N THR A 25 16.07 6.03 -0.10
CA THR A 25 14.85 6.31 -0.88
C THR A 25 13.78 6.83 0.08
N PRO A 26 13.15 7.99 -0.19
CA PRO A 26 12.22 8.63 0.75
C PRO A 26 11.06 7.74 1.23
N CYS A 27 10.70 6.74 0.44
CA CYS A 27 9.54 5.87 0.60
C CYS A 27 9.93 4.41 0.85
N ASN A 28 11.14 4.19 1.37
CA ASN A 28 11.64 2.91 1.84
C ASN A 28 11.71 2.94 3.38
N SER A 29 10.54 3.01 4.01
CA SER A 29 10.36 2.95 5.46
C SER A 29 9.28 1.93 5.79
N GLU A 30 9.28 1.38 7.01
CA GLU A 30 8.26 0.42 7.46
C GLU A 30 6.83 0.90 7.16
N ASP A 31 6.52 2.17 7.47
CA ASP A 31 5.21 2.78 7.17
C ASP A 31 4.77 2.68 5.68
N HIS A 32 5.72 2.65 4.73
CA HIS A 32 5.42 2.54 3.30
C HIS A 32 5.21 1.09 2.84
N ASP A 33 5.65 0.13 3.65
CA ASP A 33 5.55 -1.30 3.36
C ASP A 33 4.33 -1.94 4.05
N ASP A 34 3.66 -1.20 4.94
CA ASP A 34 2.48 -1.64 5.71
C ASP A 34 1.34 -2.22 4.84
N ILE A 35 1.17 -1.71 3.62
CA ILE A 35 0.15 -2.19 2.67
C ILE A 35 0.72 -3.00 1.49
N ASP A 36 1.94 -3.52 1.60
CA ASP A 36 2.59 -4.30 0.54
C ASP A 36 1.89 -5.62 0.25
N PHE A 37 1.12 -6.15 1.22
CA PHE A 37 0.27 -7.32 1.01
C PHE A 37 -0.66 -7.13 -0.21
N TRP A 38 -1.05 -5.89 -0.51
CA TRP A 38 -1.97 -5.54 -1.60
C TRP A 38 -1.28 -5.46 -2.97
N VAL A 39 0.02 -5.16 -3.01
CA VAL A 39 0.77 -4.94 -4.26
C VAL A 39 0.88 -6.24 -5.07
N GLY A 40 0.56 -6.19 -6.36
CA GLY A 40 0.69 -7.28 -7.33
C GLY A 40 -0.56 -7.49 -8.19
N LYS A 41 -0.69 -8.68 -8.78
CA LYS A 41 -1.79 -9.04 -9.68
C LYS A 41 -2.77 -9.98 -9.00
N TRP A 42 -4.05 -9.72 -9.21
CA TRP A 42 -5.12 -10.41 -8.50
C TRP A 42 -6.29 -10.74 -9.41
N ASP A 43 -6.85 -11.92 -9.15
CA ASP A 43 -8.21 -12.28 -9.53
C ASP A 43 -9.15 -11.87 -8.39
N ALA A 44 -10.23 -11.18 -8.74
CA ALA A 44 -11.22 -10.63 -7.83
C ALA A 44 -12.57 -11.29 -8.08
N THR A 45 -13.24 -11.77 -7.04
CA THR A 45 -14.55 -12.44 -7.16
C THR A 45 -15.52 -11.96 -6.10
N TRP A 46 -16.79 -11.85 -6.46
CA TRP A 46 -17.87 -11.46 -5.55
C TRP A 46 -19.20 -12.09 -6.00
N GLN A 47 -20.25 -11.88 -5.22
CA GLN A 47 -21.57 -12.36 -5.59
C GLN A 47 -22.06 -11.69 -6.88
N GLY A 48 -22.17 -12.48 -7.95
CA GLY A 48 -22.70 -12.02 -9.24
C GLY A 48 -21.69 -11.33 -10.15
N GLY A 49 -20.38 -11.40 -9.85
CA GLY A 49 -19.36 -10.84 -10.74
C GLY A 49 -17.94 -11.25 -10.41
N SER A 50 -17.03 -10.84 -11.28
CA SER A 50 -15.60 -11.07 -11.14
C SER A 50 -14.81 -9.98 -11.87
N GLY A 51 -13.52 -9.90 -11.59
CA GLY A 51 -12.64 -8.92 -12.18
C GLY A 51 -11.18 -9.26 -11.98
N THR A 52 -10.33 -8.34 -12.40
CA THR A 52 -8.89 -8.38 -12.12
C THR A 52 -8.47 -7.06 -11.51
N ASN A 53 -7.38 -7.09 -10.74
CA ASN A 53 -6.77 -5.90 -10.21
C ASN A 53 -5.25 -5.99 -10.34
N GLU A 54 -4.64 -4.92 -10.85
CA GLU A 54 -3.19 -4.78 -10.94
C GLU A 54 -2.77 -3.59 -10.09
N ILE A 55 -1.99 -3.88 -9.04
CA ILE A 55 -1.50 -2.91 -8.09
C ILE A 55 0.03 -2.86 -8.17
N THR A 56 0.58 -1.69 -8.46
CA THR A 56 2.02 -1.48 -8.68
C THR A 56 2.59 -0.38 -7.80
N LYS A 57 3.83 -0.57 -7.33
CA LYS A 57 4.64 0.51 -6.76
C LYS A 57 5.27 1.33 -7.89
N GLU A 58 5.03 2.63 -7.88
CA GLU A 58 5.56 3.62 -8.83
C GLU A 58 6.38 4.68 -8.09
N TYR A 59 7.13 5.51 -8.84
CA TYR A 59 7.93 6.61 -8.30
C TYR A 59 8.83 6.21 -7.13
N ASN A 60 9.64 5.16 -7.33
CA ASN A 60 10.52 4.57 -6.31
C ASN A 60 9.81 4.05 -5.06
N GLY A 61 8.57 3.57 -5.20
CA GLY A 61 7.77 3.01 -4.10
C GLY A 61 6.94 4.05 -3.34
N CYS A 62 6.99 5.33 -3.73
CA CYS A 62 6.22 6.39 -3.09
C CYS A 62 4.73 6.39 -3.42
N VAL A 63 4.35 5.79 -4.54
CA VAL A 63 2.97 5.75 -5.01
C VAL A 63 2.59 4.31 -5.27
N ILE A 64 1.44 3.90 -4.75
CA ILE A 64 0.80 2.65 -5.13
C ILE A 64 -0.31 3.01 -6.12
N ARG A 65 -0.20 2.50 -7.34
CA ARG A 65 -1.24 2.66 -8.36
C ARG A 65 -2.03 1.37 -8.49
N GLU A 66 -3.34 1.48 -8.40
CA GLU A 66 -4.30 0.41 -8.65
C GLU A 66 -4.93 0.57 -10.02
N ASN A 67 -5.25 -0.54 -10.67
CA ASN A 67 -6.04 -0.58 -11.90
C ASN A 67 -7.02 -1.75 -11.83
N PHE A 68 -8.26 -1.44 -11.47
CA PHE A 68 -9.32 -2.40 -11.25
C PHE A 68 -10.18 -2.55 -12.51
N LYS A 69 -10.39 -3.79 -12.93
CA LYS A 69 -11.22 -4.17 -14.07
C LYS A 69 -12.23 -5.22 -13.65
N GLY A 70 -13.35 -4.76 -13.09
CA GLY A 70 -14.49 -5.60 -12.75
C GLY A 70 -15.46 -5.75 -13.92
N SER A 71 -16.28 -6.80 -13.87
CA SER A 71 -17.35 -7.03 -14.86
C SER A 71 -18.37 -5.88 -14.92
N ASN A 72 -18.51 -5.11 -13.85
CA ASN A 72 -19.52 -4.04 -13.69
C ASN A 72 -18.92 -2.67 -13.32
N LEU A 73 -17.59 -2.58 -13.19
CA LEU A 73 -16.90 -1.36 -12.76
C LEU A 73 -15.44 -1.39 -13.23
N LEU A 74 -15.06 -0.38 -14.01
CA LEU A 74 -13.68 -0.07 -14.34
C LEU A 74 -13.25 1.18 -13.55
N GLY A 75 -12.09 1.10 -12.91
CA GLY A 75 -11.56 2.21 -12.13
C GLY A 75 -10.09 2.06 -11.80
N MET A 76 -9.53 3.10 -11.20
CA MET A 76 -8.13 3.15 -10.80
C MET A 76 -8.01 3.98 -9.52
N SER A 77 -6.95 3.72 -8.76
CA SER A 77 -6.59 4.58 -7.64
C SER A 77 -5.11 4.88 -7.59
N VAL A 78 -4.77 5.96 -6.91
CA VAL A 78 -3.41 6.29 -6.50
C VAL A 78 -3.38 6.48 -4.99
N SER A 79 -2.48 5.77 -4.33
CA SER A 79 -2.29 5.79 -2.88
C SER A 79 -0.88 6.24 -2.54
N SER A 80 -0.73 7.08 -1.53
CA SER A 80 0.57 7.53 -1.01
C SER A 80 0.51 7.70 0.50
N TYR A 81 1.64 7.46 1.17
CA TYR A 81 1.74 7.67 2.61
C TYR A 81 2.13 9.11 2.92
N SER A 82 1.34 9.79 3.73
CA SER A 82 1.61 11.14 4.20
C SER A 82 2.32 11.08 5.55
N LYS A 83 3.61 11.44 5.56
CA LYS A 83 4.41 11.53 6.79
C LYS A 83 3.93 12.65 7.74
N ALA A 84 3.23 13.66 7.22
CA ALA A 84 2.79 14.81 8.00
C ALA A 84 1.67 14.46 8.97
N ASP A 85 0.72 13.64 8.53
CA ASP A 85 -0.41 13.19 9.33
C ASP A 85 -0.39 11.68 9.65
N LYS A 86 0.69 10.99 9.24
CA LYS A 86 0.96 9.56 9.46
C LYS A 86 -0.16 8.66 8.97
N THR A 87 -0.72 8.99 7.81
CA THR A 87 -1.83 8.23 7.22
C THR A 87 -1.61 7.96 5.74
N TRP A 88 -2.24 6.89 5.26
CA TRP A 88 -2.38 6.67 3.83
C TRP A 88 -3.42 7.63 3.26
N ARG A 89 -3.18 8.14 2.07
CA ARG A 89 -4.14 8.92 1.28
C ARG A 89 -4.34 8.24 -0.04
N GLN A 90 -5.58 8.07 -0.44
CA GLN A 90 -5.94 7.44 -1.70
C GLN A 90 -6.99 8.27 -2.44
N ILE A 91 -6.78 8.44 -3.75
CA ILE A 91 -7.79 8.96 -4.66
C ILE A 91 -8.26 7.83 -5.57
N TRP A 92 -9.56 7.59 -5.62
CA TRP A 92 -10.21 6.66 -6.55
C TRP A 92 -10.95 7.40 -7.65
N LEU A 93 -10.89 6.88 -8.87
CA LEU A 93 -11.53 7.39 -10.08
C LEU A 93 -12.13 6.21 -10.87
N ASP A 94 -13.33 6.37 -11.43
CA ASP A 94 -13.95 5.31 -12.23
C ASP A 94 -14.72 5.81 -13.47
N GLU A 95 -15.12 4.86 -14.31
CA GLU A 95 -15.86 5.09 -15.54
C GLU A 95 -17.26 5.69 -15.35
N GLN A 96 -17.76 5.73 -14.11
CA GLN A 96 -19.06 6.29 -13.76
C GLN A 96 -18.94 7.72 -13.22
N ASN A 97 -17.79 8.36 -13.44
CA ASN A 97 -17.45 9.67 -12.88
C ASN A 97 -17.41 9.66 -11.34
N GLY A 98 -17.10 8.51 -10.75
CA GLY A 98 -16.79 8.41 -9.34
C GLY A 98 -15.46 9.09 -9.02
N PHE A 99 -15.46 9.83 -7.92
CA PHE A 99 -14.28 10.48 -7.34
C PHE A 99 -14.36 10.33 -5.83
N LEU A 100 -13.40 9.63 -5.22
CA LEU A 100 -13.35 9.46 -3.77
C LEU A 100 -11.98 9.89 -3.25
N ASP A 101 -11.99 10.72 -2.20
CA ASP A 101 -10.82 11.05 -1.40
C ASP A 101 -10.88 10.29 -0.08
N LEU A 102 -9.96 9.35 0.08
CA LEU A 102 -9.91 8.37 1.14
C LEU A 102 -8.69 8.59 2.04
N LYS A 103 -8.88 8.42 3.34
CA LYS A 103 -7.82 8.44 4.35
C LYS A 103 -7.74 7.08 5.04
N GLY A 104 -6.55 6.49 4.99
CA GLY A 104 -6.24 5.15 5.42
C GLY A 104 -5.43 5.10 6.70
N PHE A 105 -5.73 4.12 7.55
CA PHE A 105 -5.00 3.82 8.78
C PHE A 105 -5.12 2.33 9.14
N TYR A 106 -4.26 1.88 10.04
CA TYR A 106 -4.36 0.56 10.67
C TYR A 106 -4.99 0.72 12.06
N ASP A 107 -6.05 -0.04 12.36
CA ASP A 107 -6.76 0.06 13.64
C ASP A 107 -6.26 -0.93 14.71
N GLY A 108 -5.28 -1.76 14.37
CA GLY A 108 -4.75 -2.84 15.21
C GLY A 108 -5.14 -4.23 14.72
N ASP A 109 -6.19 -4.34 13.90
CA ASP A 109 -6.68 -5.59 13.32
C ASP A 109 -6.70 -5.51 11.79
N ASN A 110 -7.17 -4.41 11.23
CA ASN A 110 -7.46 -4.23 9.80
C ASN A 110 -6.89 -2.92 9.25
N TYR A 111 -6.62 -2.90 7.94
CA TYR A 111 -6.41 -1.64 7.22
C TYR A 111 -7.76 -1.09 6.78
N ILE A 112 -8.03 0.17 7.14
CA ILE A 112 -9.30 0.85 6.87
C ILE A 112 -9.03 2.17 6.15
N PHE A 113 -9.78 2.43 5.08
CA PHE A 113 -9.76 3.67 4.33
C PHE A 113 -11.16 4.27 4.30
N HIS A 114 -11.36 5.42 4.95
CA HIS A 114 -12.64 6.10 4.98
C HIS A 114 -12.68 7.30 4.05
N THR A 115 -13.83 7.59 3.45
CA THR A 115 -14.01 8.81 2.67
C THR A 115 -13.93 10.03 3.58
N THR A 116 -13.37 11.13 3.10
CA THR A 116 -13.48 12.41 3.78
C THR A 116 -14.97 12.75 4.00
N PRO A 117 -15.41 13.11 5.22
CA PRO A 117 -16.82 13.41 5.48
C PRO A 117 -17.33 14.54 4.58
N ASN A 118 -18.52 14.33 3.99
CA ASN A 118 -19.21 15.40 3.27
C ASN A 118 -19.84 16.36 4.30
N PRO A 119 -19.52 17.68 4.28
CA PRO A 119 -20.12 18.64 5.21
C PRO A 119 -21.65 18.71 5.16
N ASP A 120 -22.26 18.42 4.01
CA ASP A 120 -23.72 18.43 3.84
C ASP A 120 -24.39 17.18 4.44
N THR A 121 -23.65 16.07 4.54
CA THR A 121 -24.10 14.80 5.11
C THR A 121 -23.06 14.23 6.07
N PRO A 122 -22.77 14.91 7.20
CA PRO A 122 -21.61 14.60 8.04
C PRO A 122 -21.70 13.25 8.75
N ASN A 123 -22.88 12.65 8.81
CA ASN A 123 -23.10 11.32 9.40
C ASN A 123 -23.01 10.19 8.36
N SER A 124 -22.94 10.53 7.08
CA SER A 124 -22.82 9.56 5.99
C SER A 124 -21.36 9.43 5.58
N GLN A 125 -20.86 8.20 5.56
CA GLN A 125 -19.49 7.91 5.20
C GLN A 125 -19.40 6.53 4.55
N LEU A 126 -18.42 6.39 3.66
CA LEU A 126 -18.06 5.11 3.07
C LEU A 126 -16.68 4.70 3.59
N GLN A 127 -16.44 3.40 3.72
CA GLN A 127 -15.12 2.88 4.02
C GLN A 127 -14.82 1.60 3.25
N MET A 128 -13.54 1.46 2.94
CA MET A 128 -12.91 0.25 2.44
C MET A 128 -12.18 -0.42 3.61
N VAL A 129 -12.44 -1.70 3.83
CA VAL A 129 -11.80 -2.50 4.89
C VAL A 129 -11.13 -3.72 4.27
N PHE A 130 -9.85 -3.91 4.60
CA PHE A 130 -9.08 -5.09 4.24
C PHE A 130 -9.02 -6.05 5.42
N THR A 131 -9.52 -7.28 5.25
CA THR A 131 -9.53 -8.34 6.27
C THR A 131 -8.92 -9.63 5.73
N ASP A 132 -8.68 -10.60 6.62
CA ASP A 132 -8.22 -11.95 6.27
C ASP A 132 -6.94 -11.96 5.41
N ILE A 133 -6.05 -11.01 5.68
CA ILE A 133 -4.84 -10.78 4.89
C ILE A 133 -3.89 -11.97 5.07
N GLN A 134 -3.62 -12.65 3.96
CA GLN A 134 -2.63 -13.70 3.83
C GLN A 134 -1.70 -13.38 2.66
N LYS A 135 -0.66 -14.19 2.50
CA LYS A 135 0.34 -14.01 1.43
C LYS A 135 -0.31 -13.89 0.03
N ASP A 136 -1.30 -14.75 -0.23
CA ASP A 136 -1.85 -14.94 -1.57
C ASP A 136 -3.37 -14.65 -1.65
N SER A 137 -3.97 -14.09 -0.59
CA SER A 137 -5.38 -13.75 -0.54
C SER A 137 -5.70 -12.68 0.49
N PHE A 138 -6.78 -11.93 0.28
CA PHE A 138 -7.41 -11.08 1.29
C PHE A 138 -8.88 -10.84 0.92
N THR A 139 -9.63 -10.29 1.87
CA THR A 139 -11.00 -9.83 1.64
C THR A 139 -11.02 -8.30 1.62
N TRP A 140 -11.69 -7.74 0.63
CA TRP A 140 -11.94 -6.31 0.51
C TRP A 140 -13.42 -6.04 0.69
N THR A 141 -13.81 -5.14 1.60
CA THR A 141 -15.22 -4.82 1.85
C THR A 141 -15.46 -3.31 1.73
N TRP A 142 -16.41 -2.92 0.89
CA TRP A 142 -17.01 -1.60 0.85
C TRP A 142 -18.20 -1.52 1.79
N MET A 143 -18.14 -0.58 2.74
CA MET A 143 -19.18 -0.40 3.73
C MET A 143 -19.69 1.05 3.73
N ALA A 144 -20.94 1.23 4.14
CA ALA A 144 -21.55 2.54 4.33
C ALA A 144 -22.11 2.69 5.75
N THR A 145 -22.07 3.92 6.25
CA THR A 145 -22.78 4.35 7.45
C THR A 145 -23.61 5.60 7.13
N ASN A 146 -24.69 5.80 7.88
CA ASN A 146 -25.50 7.02 7.86
C ASN A 146 -25.74 7.59 9.26
N ASP A 147 -25.08 7.04 10.29
CA ASP A 147 -25.27 7.39 11.69
C ASP A 147 -23.95 7.73 12.41
N GLY A 148 -22.95 8.18 11.64
CA GLY A 148 -21.65 8.57 12.16
C GLY A 148 -20.79 7.38 12.58
N GLY A 149 -20.92 6.25 11.88
CA GLY A 149 -20.09 5.06 12.09
C GLY A 149 -20.54 4.17 13.26
N LYS A 150 -21.76 4.39 13.80
CA LYS A 150 -22.30 3.52 14.85
C LYS A 150 -22.75 2.18 14.27
N ASN A 151 -23.31 2.20 13.07
CA ASN A 151 -23.66 1.02 12.30
C ASN A 151 -23.07 1.11 10.89
N TRP A 152 -22.50 0.00 10.43
CA TRP A 152 -21.94 -0.15 9.09
C TRP A 152 -22.68 -1.25 8.33
N GLN A 153 -23.03 -0.96 7.08
CA GLN A 153 -23.70 -1.88 6.17
C GLN A 153 -22.73 -2.29 5.05
N ASN A 154 -22.67 -3.58 4.73
CA ASN A 154 -21.83 -4.08 3.64
C ASN A 154 -22.53 -3.80 2.30
N ASN A 155 -21.90 -2.97 1.47
CA ASN A 155 -22.38 -2.66 0.14
C ASN A 155 -21.79 -3.62 -0.90
N TRP A 156 -20.52 -3.99 -0.73
CA TRP A 156 -19.83 -4.87 -1.66
C TRP A 156 -18.69 -5.58 -0.95
N GLN A 157 -18.54 -6.88 -1.17
CA GLN A 157 -17.44 -7.67 -0.63
C GLN A 157 -16.79 -8.44 -1.77
N ILE A 158 -15.47 -8.37 -1.84
CA ILE A 158 -14.67 -8.94 -2.91
C ILE A 158 -13.60 -9.83 -2.27
N SER A 159 -13.54 -11.08 -2.71
CA SER A 159 -12.47 -12.01 -2.39
C SER A 159 -11.36 -11.89 -3.43
N TYR A 160 -10.16 -11.57 -2.97
CA TYR A 160 -8.96 -11.44 -3.79
C TYR A 160 -8.09 -12.69 -3.65
N THR A 161 -7.63 -13.23 -4.78
CA THR A 161 -6.61 -14.29 -4.84
C THR A 161 -5.54 -13.93 -5.85
N ARG A 162 -4.28 -14.25 -5.57
CA ARG A 162 -3.19 -13.94 -6.51
C ARG A 162 -3.46 -14.54 -7.89
N ALA A 163 -3.29 -13.72 -8.92
CA ALA A 163 -3.38 -14.19 -10.30
C ALA A 163 -2.27 -15.20 -10.60
N LYS A 164 -2.57 -16.20 -11.42
CA LYS A 164 -1.63 -17.25 -11.83
C LYS A 164 -0.68 -16.81 -12.94
#